data_AF-A0A355G821-F1
#
_entry.id   AF-A0A355G821-F1
#
_cell.length_a   1.000
_cell.length_b   1.000
_cell.length_c   1.000
_cell.angle_alpha   90.00
_cell.angle_beta   90.00
_cell.angle_gamma   90.00
#
_symmetry.space_group_name_H-M   'P 1'
#
loop_
_entity.id
_entity.type
_entity.pdbx_description
1 polymer ?
#
loop_
_entity_poly.entity_id
_entity_poly.type
_entity_poly.pdbx_seq_one_letter_code
_entity_poly.pdbx_strand_id
1 'polypeptide(L)' 'LERAFRYLKPAGRLVYSTCSFDPRENEELLQEVLQHYPDRKIVQENRHIPGCPCDGGYQALIQ' A
#
# COMPACT_ATOMS: atom_id res chain seq x y z
N LEU A 1 -7.15 -4.60 -4.73
CA LEU A 1 -5.68 -4.69 -4.89
C LEU A 1 -5.26 -5.88 -5.79
N GLU A 2 -5.87 -7.06 -5.63
CA GLU A 2 -5.55 -8.26 -6.42
C GLU A 2 -5.51 -8.07 -7.95
N ARG A 3 -6.48 -7.33 -8.51
CA ARG A 3 -6.49 -7.03 -9.95
C ARG A 3 -5.23 -6.28 -10.38
N ALA A 4 -4.78 -5.31 -9.58
CA ALA A 4 -3.58 -4.54 -9.89
C ALA A 4 -2.33 -5.42 -9.91
N PHE A 5 -2.20 -6.36 -8.96
CA PHE A 5 -1.10 -7.33 -8.96
C PHE A 5 -1.10 -8.26 -10.18
N ARG A 6 -2.29 -8.69 -10.64
CA ARG A 6 -2.40 -9.54 -11.84
C ARG A 6 -1.95 -8.85 -13.13
N TYR A 7 -2.06 -7.53 -13.22
CA TYR A 7 -1.62 -6.77 -14.40
C TYR A 7 -0.17 -6.26 -14.29
N LEU A 8 0.48 -6.48 -13.14
CA LEU A 8 1.85 -6.04 -12.92
C LEU A 8 2.81 -6.95 -13.69
N LYS A 9 3.78 -6.36 -14.39
CA LYS A 9 4.90 -7.12 -14.97
C LYS A 9 5.69 -7.85 -13.86
N PRO A 10 6.40 -8.94 -14.18
CA PRO A 10 7.43 -9.47 -13.29
C PRO A 10 8.39 -8.36 -12.86
N ALA A 11 8.72 -8.27 -11.57
CA ALA A 11 9.48 -7.17 -10.95
C ALA A 11 8.89 -5.75 -11.11
N GLY A 12 7.63 -5.64 -11.59
CA GLY A 12 6.90 -4.38 -11.61
C GLY A 12 6.66 -3.83 -10.20
N ARG A 13 6.39 -2.53 -10.12
CA ARG A 13 6.17 -1.80 -8.86
C ARG A 13 4.72 -1.36 -8.76
N LEU A 14 4.12 -1.53 -7.59
CA LEU A 14 2.78 -1.01 -7.28
C LEU A 14 2.90 0.01 -6.14
N VAL A 15 2.31 1.19 -6.32
CA VAL A 15 2.09 2.13 -5.21
C VAL A 15 0.63 2.06 -4.82
N TYR A 16 0.37 1.71 -3.56
CA TYR A 16 -0.95 1.83 -2.94
C TYR A 16 -1.00 3.16 -2.18
N SER A 17 -2.08 3.93 -2.32
CA SER A 17 -2.25 5.18 -1.59
C SER A 17 -3.69 5.43 -1.21
N THR A 18 -3.91 5.96 -0.01
CA THR A 18 -5.21 6.41 0.50
C THR A 18 -5.06 7.79 1.15
N CYS A 19 -6.18 8.51 1.29
CA CYS A 19 -6.31 9.66 2.17
C CYS A 19 -6.95 9.27 3.52
N SER A 20 -6.82 8.00 3.92
CA SER A 20 -7.40 7.47 5.16
C SER A 20 -6.31 7.21 6.21
N PHE A 21 -6.71 7.30 7.47
CA PHE A 21 -5.92 6.94 8.64
C PHE A 21 -6.33 5.60 9.25
N ASP A 22 -7.40 5.01 8.73
CA ASP A 22 -7.92 3.76 9.25
C ASP A 22 -6.93 2.62 8.93
N PRO A 23 -6.34 1.97 9.94
CA PRO A 23 -5.41 0.85 9.70
C PRO A 23 -6.04 -0.27 8.87
N ARG A 24 -7.37 -0.42 8.94
CA ARG A 24 -8.15 -1.40 8.16
C ARG A 24 -8.09 -1.15 6.66
N GLU A 25 -7.96 0.11 6.25
CA GLU A 25 -7.83 0.48 4.84
C GLU A 25 -6.36 0.49 4.38
N ASN A 26 -5.41 0.48 5.31
CA ASN A 26 -3.99 0.68 5.04
C ASN A 26 -3.18 -0.59 5.33
N GLU A 27 -2.55 -0.66 6.51
CA GLU A 27 -1.61 -1.74 6.86
C GLU A 27 -2.30 -3.10 6.94
N GLU A 28 -3.48 -3.18 7.54
CA GLU A 28 -4.19 -4.45 7.71
C GLU A 28 -4.65 -5.01 6.34
N LEU A 29 -5.16 -4.15 5.47
CA LEU A 29 -5.53 -4.52 4.10
C LEU A 29 -4.31 -5.04 3.32
N LEU A 30 -3.17 -4.34 3.40
CA LEU A 30 -1.97 -4.76 2.70
C LEU A 30 -1.41 -6.07 3.24
N GLN A 31 -1.43 -6.28 4.57
CA GLN A 31 -1.02 -7.53 5.19
C GLN A 31 -1.88 -8.70 4.72
N GLU A 32 -3.20 -8.55 4.69
CA GLU A 32 -4.12 -9.59 4.23
C GLU A 32 -3.89 -9.92 2.75
N VAL A 33 -3.78 -8.90 1.89
CA VAL A 33 -3.59 -9.15 0.46
C VAL A 33 -2.24 -9.81 0.20
N LEU A 34 -1.16 -9.36 0.83
CA LEU A 34 0.19 -9.86 0.55
C LEU A 34 0.40 -11.31 0.99
N GLN A 35 -0.41 -11.86 1.90
CA GLN A 35 -0.42 -13.30 2.19
C GLN A 35 -0.67 -14.16 0.93
N HIS A 36 -1.39 -13.60 -0.05
CA HIS A 36 -1.69 -14.28 -1.31
C HIS A 36 -0.65 -14.01 -2.42
N TYR A 37 0.35 -13.16 -2.18
CA TYR A 37 1.40 -12.79 -3.14
C TYR A 37 2.79 -12.89 -2.49
N PRO A 38 3.30 -14.12 -2.24
CA PRO A 38 4.53 -14.34 -1.47
C PRO A 38 5.79 -13.73 -2.11
N ASP A 39 5.77 -13.50 -3.42
CA ASP A 39 6.86 -12.86 -4.16
C ASP A 39 6.85 -11.32 -4.07
N ARG A 40 5.84 -10.75 -3.39
CA ARG A 40 5.66 -9.31 -3.24
C ARG A 40 5.85 -8.91 -1.78
N LYS A 41 6.48 -7.77 -1.57
CA LYS A 41 6.65 -7.18 -0.24
C LYS A 41 6.52 -5.68 -0.27
N ILE A 42 6.13 -5.11 0.86
CA ILE A 42 6.24 -3.67 1.07
C ILE A 42 7.72 -3.34 1.20
N VAL A 43 8.20 -2.40 0.39
CA VAL A 43 9.59 -1.93 0.43
C VAL A 43 9.73 -0.55 1.05
N GLN A 44 8.66 0.24 1.05
CA GLN A 44 8.62 1.57 1.66
C GLN A 44 7.18 1.92 2.05
N GLU A 45 7.03 2.55 3.21
CA GLU A 45 5.76 3.10 3.70
C GLU A 45 5.97 4.56 4.09
N ASN A 46 4.98 5.39 3.79
CA ASN A 46 4.91 6.76 4.25
C ASN A 46 3.53 6.98 4.88
N ARG A 47 3.53 7.50 6.11
CA ARG A 47 2.33 7.85 6.87
C ARG A 47 2.34 9.35 7.09
N HIS A 48 1.35 10.03 6.56
CA HIS A 48 1.20 11.46 6.70
C HIS A 48 0.12 11.68 7.75
N ILE A 49 0.48 12.20 8.93
CA ILE A 49 -0.46 12.56 9.99
C ILE A 49 -1.09 13.92 9.64
N PRO A 50 -2.39 14.16 9.88
CA PRO A 50 -3.00 15.43 9.53
C PRO A 50 -2.46 16.52 10.46
N GLY A 51 -2.19 17.71 9.93
CA GLY A 51 -1.85 18.88 10.76
C GLY A 51 -0.90 19.90 10.11
N CYS A 52 0.02 19.49 9.24
CA CYS A 52 0.76 20.32 8.27
C CYS A 52 1.83 19.47 7.57
N PRO A 53 1.91 19.39 6.22
CA PRO A 53 1.27 20.27 5.23
C PRO A 53 0.02 19.70 4.54
N CYS A 54 -0.55 18.55 4.94
CA CYS A 54 -1.71 17.97 4.25
C CYS A 54 -2.73 17.33 5.20
N ASP A 55 -3.88 16.94 4.64
CA ASP A 55 -5.00 16.24 5.30
C ASP A 55 -4.63 14.85 5.83
N GLY A 56 -3.35 14.48 5.73
CA GLY A 56 -2.75 13.18 5.94
C GLY A 56 -3.16 12.11 4.93
N GLY A 57 -2.65 10.90 5.14
CA GLY A 57 -2.80 9.80 4.22
C GLY A 57 -1.70 8.76 4.34
N TYR A 58 -1.82 7.72 3.53
CA TYR A 58 -0.95 6.56 3.55
C TYR A 58 -0.45 6.26 2.14
N GLN A 59 0.83 5.94 2.00
CA GLN A 59 1.37 5.37 0.77
C GLN A 59 2.28 4.18 1.08
N ALA A 60 2.16 3.12 0.29
CA ALA A 60 3.05 1.97 0.34
C ALA A 60 3.55 1.60 -1.06
N LEU A 61 4.86 1.44 -1.20
CA LEU A 61 5.48 0.87 -2.38
C LEU A 61 5.64 -0.63 -2.19
N ILE A 62 5.15 -1.41 -3.15
CA ILE A 62 5.16 -2.86 -3.16
C ILE A 62 5.95 -3.34 -4.37
N GLN A 63 6.89 -4.28 -4.15
CA GLN A 63 7.74 -4.89 -5.18
C GLN A 63 7.80 -6.40 -5.03
#